data_AF-A0A0F4YIP1-F1
#
_entry.id   AF-A0A0F4YIP1-F1
#
_cell.length_a   1.000
_cell.length_b   1.000
_cell.length_c   1.000
_cell.angle_alpha   90.00
_cell.angle_beta   90.00
_cell.angle_gamma   90.00
#
_symmetry.space_group_name_H-M   'P 1'
#
loop_
_entity.id
_entity.type
_entity.pdbx_description
1 polymer ?
#
loop_
_entity_poly.entity_id
_entity_poly.type
_entity_poly.pdbx_seq_one_letter_code
_entity_poly.pdbx_strand_id
1 'polypeptide(L)'
;AVFFALNKLLEKIPQAVKPFLPQLQRTFARGLADTTSETLRNRAAKGLGILITLTPRVDPLVADAMAITNARLLGVLVKNLPAATAIPVIRNRALTTNFSHASILGLNALLVEAPSLLLENFAAETPSIICQGISNSDPFISDNSVLAAGKYLLAEGDGKNFETNKSVFEALAPMIQPGKPSDTRRLALVVIRTVSRLHPELTRPHLGLLAPAIFSSVRDTVIPVKLAAEAAFLSIFSVVDSEGAVFDKYMAGPGAELPPGPKWTNQPPHLKLLTEIIRRQSNSNDEHHPPNDRRHADIKMVNLRTQKRLAASVIGCGKRKVWLDPNEVNEISNANSRQTIRKLVSDGLIIRKPVTMHSRARARELAAARRIGRHRGLGKRKGTKDARMPSQVLWMRRQRVLRRLLVKYRAAGKIDKHLYHELYHLSKGNTFKHKRALVEHIHKAKAEKQRERILKEEMDAKRAKTKAARERRLERITAKRNAAAEEATQE
;
A
#
# COMPACT_ATOMS: atom_id res chain seq x y z
N ALA A 1 13.29 -11.12 -30.78
CA ALA A 1 13.96 -12.35 -30.29
C ALA A 1 13.46 -12.78 -28.91
N VAL A 2 13.50 -11.92 -27.87
CA VAL A 2 13.13 -12.28 -26.49
C VAL A 2 11.72 -12.85 -26.36
N PHE A 3 10.69 -12.19 -26.90
CA PHE A 3 9.30 -12.67 -26.86
C PHE A 3 9.09 -14.01 -27.57
N PHE A 4 9.87 -14.29 -28.63
CA PHE A 4 9.83 -15.58 -29.31
C PHE A 4 10.38 -16.71 -28.42
N ALA A 5 11.50 -16.45 -27.73
CA ALA A 5 12.07 -17.40 -26.78
C ALA A 5 11.14 -17.64 -25.57
N LEU A 6 10.52 -16.57 -25.04
CA LEU A 6 9.54 -16.69 -23.95
C LEU A 6 8.29 -17.48 -24.36
N ASN A 7 7.80 -17.29 -25.60
CA ASN A 7 6.71 -18.10 -26.13
C ASN A 7 7.09 -19.59 -26.22
N LYS A 8 8.31 -19.90 -26.67
CA LYS A 8 8.80 -21.28 -26.71
C LYS A 8 8.99 -21.91 -25.34
N LEU A 9 9.39 -21.13 -24.34
CA LEU A 9 9.49 -21.60 -22.94
C LEU A 9 8.09 -21.90 -22.35
N LEU A 10 7.11 -21.05 -22.61
CA LEU A 10 5.72 -21.28 -22.20
C LEU A 10 5.10 -22.52 -22.87
N GLU A 11 5.41 -22.76 -24.15
CA GLU A 11 4.96 -23.96 -24.89
C GLU A 11 5.61 -25.24 -24.37
N LYS A 12 6.93 -25.24 -24.11
CA LYS A 12 7.69 -26.47 -23.80
C LYS A 12 7.74 -26.85 -22.32
N ILE A 13 7.79 -25.88 -21.40
CA ILE A 13 8.00 -26.13 -19.97
C ILE A 13 7.05 -25.33 -19.07
N PRO A 14 5.72 -25.45 -19.26
CA PRO A 14 4.74 -24.61 -18.56
C PRO A 14 4.81 -24.70 -17.02
N GLN A 15 5.16 -25.87 -16.47
CA GLN A 15 5.23 -26.06 -15.00
C GLN A 15 6.40 -25.31 -14.35
N ALA A 16 7.56 -25.24 -15.02
CA ALA A 16 8.73 -24.52 -14.51
C ALA A 16 8.55 -22.99 -14.55
N VAL A 17 7.69 -22.52 -15.46
CA VAL A 17 7.42 -21.10 -15.70
C VAL A 17 6.27 -20.58 -14.83
N LYS A 18 5.50 -21.49 -14.19
CA LYS A 18 4.35 -21.19 -13.32
C LYS A 18 4.62 -20.18 -12.17
N PRO A 19 5.79 -20.16 -11.51
CA PRO A 19 6.09 -19.16 -10.48
C PRO A 19 6.26 -17.73 -11.02
N PHE A 20 6.47 -17.58 -12.33
CA PHE A 20 6.80 -16.32 -12.99
C PHE A 20 5.66 -15.75 -13.84
N LEU A 21 4.47 -16.38 -13.83
CA LEU A 21 3.33 -15.96 -14.66
C LEU A 21 2.95 -14.47 -14.44
N PRO A 22 2.91 -13.92 -13.21
CA PRO A 22 2.57 -12.51 -13.01
C PRO A 22 3.62 -11.55 -13.58
N GLN A 23 4.90 -11.91 -13.55
CA GLN A 23 5.96 -11.12 -14.15
C GLN A 23 5.85 -11.19 -15.67
N LEU A 24 5.69 -12.39 -16.23
CA LEU A 24 5.55 -12.59 -17.67
C LEU A 24 4.33 -11.89 -18.24
N GLN A 25 3.17 -11.93 -17.57
CA GLN A 25 1.97 -11.17 -17.95
C GLN A 25 2.28 -9.67 -18.12
N ARG A 26 3.01 -9.07 -17.17
CA ARG A 26 3.42 -7.66 -17.30
C ARG A 26 4.38 -7.43 -18.46
N THR A 27 5.31 -8.35 -18.69
CA THR A 27 6.29 -8.23 -19.78
C THR A 27 5.62 -8.32 -21.15
N PHE A 28 4.70 -9.27 -21.34
CA PHE A 28 3.94 -9.39 -22.57
C PHE A 28 2.94 -8.24 -22.75
N ALA A 29 2.29 -7.77 -21.68
CA ALA A 29 1.41 -6.59 -21.75
C ALA A 29 2.16 -5.32 -22.18
N ARG A 30 3.40 -5.12 -21.68
CA ARG A 30 4.26 -4.02 -22.13
C ARG A 30 4.68 -4.16 -23.60
N GLY A 31 4.93 -5.38 -24.07
CA GLY A 31 5.22 -5.63 -25.47
C GLY A 31 4.01 -5.37 -26.38
N LEU A 32 2.80 -5.63 -25.90
CA LEU A 32 1.57 -5.35 -26.65
C LEU A 32 1.32 -3.84 -26.81
N ALA A 33 1.68 -3.04 -25.79
CA ALA A 33 1.54 -1.58 -25.78
C ALA A 33 2.58 -0.84 -26.63
N ASP A 34 3.56 -1.54 -27.20
CA ASP A 34 4.61 -0.94 -28.03
C ASP A 34 4.11 -0.68 -29.46
N THR A 35 4.06 0.61 -29.85
CA THR A 35 3.58 1.03 -31.18
C THR A 35 4.61 0.84 -32.29
N THR A 36 5.90 0.66 -31.95
CA THR A 36 7.01 0.70 -32.91
C THR A 36 7.15 -0.55 -33.78
N SER A 37 6.70 -1.73 -33.32
CA SER A 37 6.89 -2.99 -34.05
C SER A 37 5.69 -3.92 -33.98
N GLU A 38 5.06 -4.17 -35.12
CA GLU A 38 3.91 -5.08 -35.25
C GLU A 38 4.28 -6.54 -34.92
N THR A 39 5.46 -6.99 -35.35
CA THR A 39 5.93 -8.35 -35.05
C THR A 39 6.12 -8.60 -33.56
N LEU A 40 6.46 -7.55 -32.79
CA LEU A 40 6.60 -7.60 -31.34
C LEU A 40 5.23 -7.73 -30.68
N ARG A 41 4.24 -6.92 -31.11
CA ARG A 41 2.86 -6.99 -30.64
C ARG A 41 2.23 -8.37 -30.91
N ASN A 42 2.40 -8.92 -32.11
CA ASN A 42 1.86 -10.24 -32.47
C ASN A 42 2.47 -11.37 -31.62
N ARG A 43 3.78 -11.31 -31.36
CA ARG A 43 4.45 -12.27 -30.47
C ARG A 43 4.03 -12.10 -29.01
N ALA A 44 3.78 -10.86 -28.58
CA ALA A 44 3.31 -10.58 -27.23
C ALA A 44 1.86 -11.03 -27.01
N ALA A 45 0.99 -10.83 -28.00
CA ALA A 45 -0.39 -11.32 -28.00
C ALA A 45 -0.44 -12.85 -27.91
N LYS A 46 0.38 -13.55 -28.70
CA LYS A 46 0.48 -15.02 -28.64
C LYS A 46 0.91 -15.52 -27.24
N GLY A 47 1.90 -14.86 -26.62
CA GLY A 47 2.38 -15.22 -25.28
C GLY A 47 1.33 -15.01 -24.18
N LEU A 48 0.57 -13.91 -24.26
CA LEU A 48 -0.57 -13.65 -23.37
C LEU A 48 -1.68 -14.69 -23.52
N GLY A 49 -1.97 -15.12 -24.75
CA GLY A 49 -2.96 -16.18 -25.01
C GLY A 49 -2.61 -17.49 -24.31
N ILE A 50 -1.34 -17.89 -24.35
CA ILE A 50 -0.85 -19.10 -23.66
C ILE A 50 -0.83 -18.92 -22.14
N LEU A 51 -0.51 -17.72 -21.64
CA LEU A 51 -0.52 -17.43 -20.21
C LEU A 51 -1.91 -17.52 -19.57
N ILE A 52 -2.94 -17.09 -20.30
CA ILE A 52 -4.34 -17.13 -19.82
C ILE A 52 -4.80 -18.55 -19.54
N THR A 53 -4.35 -19.54 -20.33
CA THR A 53 -4.74 -20.94 -20.13
C THR A 53 -3.99 -21.62 -18.98
N LEU A 54 -2.81 -21.12 -18.62
CA LEU A 54 -1.92 -21.70 -17.60
C LEU A 54 -2.12 -21.15 -16.18
N THR A 55 -3.08 -20.26 -15.95
CA THR A 55 -3.28 -19.60 -14.65
C THR A 55 -4.35 -20.33 -13.82
N PRO A 56 -4.02 -21.18 -12.82
CA PRO A 56 -5.02 -21.77 -11.94
C PRO A 56 -5.52 -20.75 -10.90
N ARG A 57 -6.79 -20.88 -10.50
CA ARG A 57 -7.52 -20.01 -9.56
C ARG A 57 -6.72 -19.77 -8.27
N VAL A 58 -6.56 -18.50 -7.91
CA VAL A 58 -5.78 -17.98 -6.77
C VAL A 58 -6.73 -17.49 -5.67
N ASP A 59 -6.25 -17.38 -4.42
CA ASP A 59 -6.94 -16.85 -3.23
C ASP A 59 -7.91 -15.68 -3.54
N PRO A 60 -9.10 -15.59 -2.89
CA PRO A 60 -10.13 -14.59 -3.21
C PRO A 60 -9.62 -13.14 -3.30
N LEU A 61 -8.73 -12.73 -2.38
CA LEU A 61 -8.20 -11.35 -2.35
C LEU A 61 -7.15 -11.07 -3.44
N VAL A 62 -6.42 -12.10 -3.88
CA VAL A 62 -5.49 -12.03 -5.01
C VAL A 62 -6.25 -12.18 -6.33
N ALA A 63 -7.35 -12.96 -6.33
CA ALA A 63 -8.26 -13.12 -7.45
C ALA A 63 -8.95 -11.80 -7.81
N ASP A 64 -9.39 -10.99 -6.84
CA ASP A 64 -10.03 -9.70 -7.13
C ASP A 64 -9.05 -8.69 -7.73
N ALA A 65 -7.84 -8.59 -7.18
CA ALA A 65 -6.79 -7.73 -7.74
C ALA A 65 -6.39 -8.19 -9.15
N MET A 66 -6.27 -9.50 -9.38
CA MET A 66 -6.01 -10.07 -10.70
C MET A 66 -7.19 -9.87 -11.65
N ALA A 67 -8.44 -9.99 -11.18
CA ALA A 67 -9.64 -9.78 -11.97
C ALA A 67 -9.76 -8.32 -12.43
N ILE A 68 -9.42 -7.35 -11.57
CA ILE A 68 -9.35 -5.94 -11.95
C ILE A 68 -8.28 -5.73 -13.03
N THR A 69 -7.10 -6.33 -12.90
CA THR A 69 -6.06 -6.23 -13.95
C THR A 69 -6.50 -6.88 -15.26
N ASN A 70 -7.15 -8.05 -15.19
CA ASN A 70 -7.65 -8.76 -16.37
C ASN A 70 -8.78 -7.99 -17.06
N ALA A 71 -9.67 -7.36 -16.30
CA ALA A 71 -10.73 -6.51 -16.82
C ALA A 71 -10.16 -5.29 -17.55
N ARG A 72 -9.16 -4.62 -16.97
CA ARG A 72 -8.47 -3.49 -17.64
C ARG A 72 -7.75 -3.95 -18.91
N LEU A 73 -7.10 -5.11 -18.87
CA LEU A 73 -6.47 -5.70 -20.06
C LEU A 73 -7.50 -6.02 -21.14
N LEU A 74 -8.69 -6.54 -20.77
CA LEU A 74 -9.79 -6.77 -21.70
C LEU A 74 -10.25 -5.46 -22.36
N GLY A 75 -10.41 -4.38 -21.59
CA GLY A 75 -10.78 -3.07 -22.13
C GLY A 75 -9.78 -2.54 -23.16
N VAL A 76 -8.49 -2.56 -22.81
CA VAL A 76 -7.41 -2.11 -23.72
C VAL A 76 -7.28 -3.03 -24.93
N LEU A 77 -7.48 -4.33 -24.78
CA LEU A 77 -7.44 -5.29 -25.88
C LEU A 77 -8.57 -5.05 -26.86
N VAL A 78 -9.81 -4.88 -26.38
CA VAL A 78 -10.97 -4.58 -27.22
C VAL A 78 -10.80 -3.25 -27.97
N LYS A 79 -10.24 -2.23 -27.33
CA LYS A 79 -9.94 -0.94 -27.96
C LYS A 79 -9.02 -1.05 -29.19
N ASN A 80 -8.11 -2.02 -29.20
CA ASN A 80 -7.09 -2.18 -30.24
C ASN A 80 -7.37 -3.33 -31.22
N LEU A 81 -8.48 -4.06 -31.04
CA LEU A 81 -8.88 -5.15 -31.93
C LEU A 81 -9.83 -4.64 -33.04
N PRO A 82 -9.80 -5.25 -34.24
CA PRO A 82 -10.83 -5.02 -35.25
C PRO A 82 -12.23 -5.37 -34.73
N ALA A 83 -13.25 -4.59 -35.14
CA ALA A 83 -14.62 -4.74 -34.67
C ALA A 83 -15.17 -6.18 -34.82
N ALA A 84 -14.85 -6.85 -35.93
CA ALA A 84 -15.28 -8.23 -36.20
C ALA A 84 -14.80 -9.24 -35.14
N THR A 85 -13.61 -9.05 -34.56
CA THR A 85 -13.07 -9.92 -33.50
C THR A 85 -13.47 -9.45 -32.10
N ALA A 86 -13.67 -8.14 -31.93
CA ALA A 86 -14.05 -7.55 -30.65
C ALA A 86 -15.50 -7.88 -30.24
N ILE A 87 -16.45 -7.85 -31.18
CA ILE A 87 -17.89 -8.07 -30.92
C ILE A 87 -18.16 -9.41 -30.19
N PRO A 88 -17.66 -10.58 -30.65
CA PRO A 88 -17.88 -11.85 -29.94
C PRO A 88 -17.24 -11.88 -28.54
N VAL A 89 -16.09 -11.22 -28.37
CA VAL A 89 -15.39 -11.16 -27.09
C VAL A 89 -16.17 -10.34 -26.07
N ILE A 90 -16.73 -9.21 -26.49
CA ILE A 90 -17.57 -8.36 -25.65
C ILE A 90 -18.82 -9.11 -25.17
N ARG A 91 -19.54 -9.74 -26.12
CA ARG A 91 -20.76 -10.49 -25.80
C ARG A 91 -20.50 -11.62 -24.81
N ASN A 92 -19.43 -12.39 -25.02
CA ASN A 92 -19.14 -13.57 -24.20
C ASN A 92 -18.49 -13.25 -22.84
N ARG A 93 -17.85 -12.09 -22.67
CA ARG A 93 -17.06 -11.77 -21.47
C ARG A 93 -17.62 -10.63 -20.63
N ALA A 94 -18.42 -9.72 -21.20
CA ALA A 94 -18.90 -8.53 -20.51
C ALA A 94 -20.41 -8.35 -20.57
N LEU A 95 -21.06 -8.63 -21.70
CA LEU A 95 -22.52 -8.54 -21.87
C LEU A 95 -23.19 -9.90 -21.66
N THR A 96 -22.99 -10.49 -20.49
CA THR A 96 -23.55 -11.81 -20.12
C THR A 96 -24.73 -11.65 -19.16
N THR A 97 -25.79 -12.44 -19.37
CA THR A 97 -26.95 -12.48 -18.44
C THR A 97 -26.62 -13.13 -17.10
N ASN A 98 -25.64 -14.04 -17.09
CA ASN A 98 -25.08 -14.63 -15.87
C ASN A 98 -23.96 -13.73 -15.35
N PHE A 99 -24.23 -12.98 -14.28
CA PHE A 99 -23.25 -12.07 -13.70
C PHE A 99 -22.16 -12.82 -12.94
N SER A 100 -20.91 -12.44 -13.20
CA SER A 100 -19.74 -12.85 -12.45
C SER A 100 -18.93 -11.61 -12.09
N HIS A 101 -18.09 -11.70 -11.05
CA HIS A 101 -17.24 -10.57 -10.64
C HIS A 101 -16.33 -10.13 -11.80
N ALA A 102 -15.84 -11.07 -12.60
CA ALA A 102 -15.02 -10.78 -13.77
C ALA A 102 -15.80 -10.09 -14.90
N SER A 103 -17.06 -10.49 -15.16
CA SER A 103 -17.84 -9.90 -16.24
C SER A 103 -18.27 -8.48 -15.93
N ILE A 104 -18.66 -8.17 -14.68
CA ILE A 104 -19.03 -6.79 -14.31
C ILE A 104 -17.84 -5.84 -14.25
N LEU A 105 -16.67 -6.33 -13.81
CA LEU A 105 -15.43 -5.57 -13.88
C LEU A 105 -15.00 -5.35 -15.33
N GLY A 106 -15.16 -6.37 -16.19
CA GLY A 106 -14.92 -6.29 -17.62
C GLY A 106 -15.78 -5.23 -18.30
N LEU A 107 -17.09 -5.23 -18.05
CA LEU A 107 -18.03 -4.21 -18.53
C LEU A 107 -17.59 -2.80 -18.10
N ASN A 108 -17.22 -2.65 -16.83
CA ASN A 108 -16.72 -1.39 -16.28
C ASN A 108 -15.43 -0.89 -16.93
N ALA A 109 -14.55 -1.78 -17.38
CA ALA A 109 -13.33 -1.42 -18.09
C ALA A 109 -13.60 -1.07 -19.55
N LEU A 110 -14.52 -1.79 -20.20
CA LEU A 110 -14.93 -1.52 -21.58
C LEU A 110 -15.61 -0.17 -21.74
N LEU A 111 -16.50 0.20 -20.80
CA LEU A 111 -17.14 1.52 -20.79
C LEU A 111 -16.16 2.68 -20.63
N VAL A 112 -14.95 2.43 -20.10
CA VAL A 112 -13.90 3.45 -19.97
C VAL A 112 -12.98 3.48 -21.19
N GLU A 113 -12.56 2.31 -21.67
CA GLU A 113 -11.52 2.21 -22.70
C GLU A 113 -12.06 2.23 -24.13
N ALA A 114 -13.25 1.68 -24.37
CA ALA A 114 -13.87 1.54 -25.69
C ALA A 114 -15.41 1.77 -25.65
N PRO A 115 -15.89 2.96 -25.20
CA PRO A 115 -17.32 3.25 -25.11
C PRO A 115 -18.03 3.30 -26.47
N SER A 116 -17.41 3.85 -27.51
CA SER A 116 -18.02 3.98 -28.86
C SER A 116 -18.46 2.62 -29.42
N LEU A 117 -17.61 1.60 -29.29
CA LEU A 117 -17.89 0.25 -29.78
C LEU A 117 -19.09 -0.40 -29.07
N LEU A 118 -19.32 -0.09 -27.78
CA LEU A 118 -20.49 -0.53 -27.03
C LEU A 118 -21.76 0.24 -27.43
N LEU A 119 -21.64 1.55 -27.61
CA LEU A 119 -22.78 2.41 -27.96
C LEU A 119 -23.27 2.17 -29.39
N GLU A 120 -22.37 1.89 -30.33
CA GLU A 120 -22.73 1.65 -31.74
C GLU A 120 -23.29 0.24 -31.97
N ASN A 121 -22.66 -0.79 -31.40
CA ASN A 121 -23.00 -2.19 -31.71
C ASN A 121 -23.95 -2.84 -30.69
N PHE A 122 -24.05 -2.28 -29.47
CA PHE A 122 -24.80 -2.87 -28.35
C PHE A 122 -25.66 -1.82 -27.62
N ALA A 123 -26.24 -0.88 -28.36
CA ALA A 123 -26.99 0.27 -27.82
C ALA A 123 -28.15 -0.14 -26.87
N ALA A 124 -28.87 -1.23 -27.20
CA ALA A 124 -29.99 -1.73 -26.40
C ALA A 124 -29.56 -2.75 -25.34
N GLU A 125 -28.62 -3.64 -25.65
CA GLU A 125 -28.16 -4.71 -24.75
C GLU A 125 -27.40 -4.13 -23.53
N THR A 126 -26.57 -3.10 -23.74
CA THR A 126 -25.73 -2.51 -22.68
C THR A 126 -26.54 -1.94 -21.51
N PRO A 127 -27.50 -1.00 -21.70
CA PRO A 127 -28.30 -0.46 -20.60
C PRO A 127 -29.17 -1.55 -19.94
N SER A 128 -29.70 -2.50 -20.70
CA SER A 128 -30.48 -3.63 -20.16
C SER A 128 -29.68 -4.47 -19.16
N ILE A 129 -28.45 -4.87 -19.53
CA ILE A 129 -27.56 -5.63 -18.65
C ILE A 129 -27.15 -4.82 -17.42
N ILE A 130 -26.90 -3.51 -17.57
CA ILE A 130 -26.60 -2.62 -16.44
C ILE A 130 -27.78 -2.60 -15.45
N CYS A 131 -29.01 -2.37 -15.94
CA CYS A 131 -30.22 -2.34 -15.11
C CYS A 131 -30.46 -3.66 -14.38
N GLN A 132 -30.27 -4.79 -15.06
CA GLN A 132 -30.38 -6.12 -14.46
C GLN A 132 -29.30 -6.32 -13.37
N GLY A 133 -28.08 -5.85 -13.60
CA GLY A 133 -26.99 -5.95 -12.64
C GLY A 133 -27.17 -5.05 -11.40
N ILE A 134 -27.76 -3.86 -11.55
CA ILE A 134 -28.10 -2.98 -10.42
C ILE A 134 -29.04 -3.69 -9.45
N SER A 135 -30.00 -4.45 -9.97
CA SER A 135 -31.00 -5.17 -9.17
C SER A 135 -30.50 -6.51 -8.63
N ASN A 136 -29.23 -6.86 -8.82
CA ASN A 136 -28.66 -8.13 -8.37
C ASN A 136 -28.58 -8.20 -6.83
N SER A 137 -28.73 -9.41 -6.29
CA SER A 137 -28.66 -9.65 -4.85
C SER A 137 -27.24 -9.57 -4.28
N ASP A 138 -26.21 -9.86 -5.09
CA ASP A 138 -24.80 -9.72 -4.68
C ASP A 138 -24.40 -8.23 -4.64
N PRO A 139 -24.06 -7.67 -3.46
CA PRO A 139 -23.64 -6.28 -3.33
C PRO A 139 -22.45 -5.92 -4.23
N PHE A 140 -21.50 -6.84 -4.45
CA PHE A 140 -20.35 -6.56 -5.30
C PHE A 140 -20.77 -6.29 -6.75
N ILE A 141 -21.71 -7.10 -7.26
CA ILE A 141 -22.22 -6.97 -8.62
C ILE A 141 -23.07 -5.70 -8.72
N SER A 142 -23.98 -5.48 -7.76
CA SER A 142 -24.82 -4.28 -7.72
C SER A 142 -24.01 -2.98 -7.66
N ASP A 143 -23.00 -2.90 -6.78
CA ASP A 143 -22.12 -1.74 -6.63
C ASP A 143 -21.37 -1.41 -7.92
N ASN A 144 -20.80 -2.44 -8.57
CA ASN A 144 -20.07 -2.26 -9.81
C ASN A 144 -21.01 -1.98 -10.99
N SER A 145 -22.25 -2.47 -10.97
CA SER A 145 -23.27 -2.12 -11.96
C SER A 145 -23.73 -0.67 -11.82
N VAL A 146 -23.84 -0.14 -10.60
CA VAL A 146 -24.10 1.28 -10.35
C VAL A 146 -22.97 2.14 -10.92
N LEU A 147 -21.70 1.74 -10.74
CA LEU A 147 -20.56 2.42 -11.36
C LEU A 147 -20.57 2.33 -12.88
N ALA A 148 -20.96 1.19 -13.44
CA ALA A 148 -21.11 1.01 -14.89
C ALA A 148 -22.21 1.93 -15.45
N ALA A 149 -23.33 2.07 -14.75
CA ALA A 149 -24.40 3.01 -15.11
C ALA A 149 -23.90 4.45 -15.21
N GLY A 150 -23.11 4.89 -14.23
CA GLY A 150 -22.49 6.22 -14.27
C GLY A 150 -21.56 6.41 -15.45
N LYS A 151 -20.72 5.42 -15.76
CA LYS A 151 -19.82 5.48 -16.93
C LYS A 151 -20.57 5.48 -18.25
N TYR A 152 -21.63 4.68 -18.36
CA TYR A 152 -22.50 4.67 -19.53
C TYR A 152 -23.17 6.04 -19.73
N LEU A 153 -23.74 6.64 -18.68
CA LEU A 153 -24.37 7.95 -18.74
C LEU A 153 -23.37 9.07 -19.12
N LEU A 154 -22.10 8.95 -18.73
CA LEU A 154 -21.03 9.92 -19.04
C LEU A 154 -20.29 9.66 -20.36
N ALA A 155 -20.44 8.48 -20.98
CA ALA A 155 -19.73 8.15 -22.22
C ALA A 155 -20.20 9.00 -23.41
N GLU A 156 -19.30 9.54 -24.23
CA GLU A 156 -19.69 10.30 -25.42
C GLU A 156 -20.05 9.36 -26.58
N GLY A 157 -21.21 9.54 -27.22
CA GLY A 157 -21.65 8.78 -28.40
C GLY A 157 -23.14 8.94 -28.73
N ASP A 158 -23.47 8.87 -30.02
CA ASP A 158 -24.79 9.21 -30.60
C ASP A 158 -25.91 8.19 -30.33
N GLY A 159 -25.60 7.06 -29.68
CA GLY A 159 -26.55 5.95 -29.44
C GLY A 159 -27.43 6.08 -28.18
N LYS A 160 -27.53 7.28 -27.57
CA LYS A 160 -28.27 7.49 -26.32
C LYS A 160 -29.64 8.11 -26.56
N ASN A 161 -30.67 7.38 -26.20
CA ASN A 161 -32.05 7.85 -26.29
C ASN A 161 -32.56 8.26 -24.90
N PHE A 162 -33.57 9.13 -24.89
CA PHE A 162 -34.26 9.51 -23.66
C PHE A 162 -34.78 8.28 -22.90
N GLU A 163 -35.33 7.29 -23.60
CA GLU A 163 -35.87 6.07 -23.01
C GLU A 163 -34.81 5.17 -22.37
N THR A 164 -33.62 5.06 -22.96
CA THR A 164 -32.52 4.25 -22.40
C THR A 164 -31.93 4.93 -21.16
N ASN A 165 -31.83 6.25 -21.15
CA ASN A 165 -31.40 7.00 -19.97
C ASN A 165 -32.44 6.90 -18.85
N LYS A 166 -33.73 7.00 -19.20
CA LYS A 166 -34.85 6.86 -18.27
C LYS A 166 -34.81 5.51 -17.56
N SER A 167 -34.64 4.41 -18.29
CA SER A 167 -34.60 3.06 -17.68
C SER A 167 -33.41 2.89 -16.71
N VAL A 168 -32.26 3.49 -17.01
CA VAL A 168 -31.10 3.49 -16.09
C VAL A 168 -31.40 4.28 -14.82
N PHE A 169 -32.03 5.46 -14.93
CA PHE A 169 -32.44 6.23 -13.75
C PHE A 169 -33.54 5.53 -12.93
N GLU A 170 -34.49 4.84 -13.58
CA GLU A 170 -35.51 4.00 -12.95
C GLU A 170 -34.91 2.81 -12.19
N ALA A 171 -33.80 2.24 -12.68
CA ALA A 171 -33.05 1.23 -11.94
C ALA A 171 -32.27 1.81 -10.75
N LEU A 172 -31.72 3.03 -10.88
CA LEU A 172 -30.91 3.67 -9.83
C LEU A 172 -31.74 4.23 -8.67
N ALA A 173 -32.91 4.82 -8.94
CA ALA A 173 -33.69 5.52 -7.90
C ALA A 173 -34.12 4.62 -6.72
N PRO A 174 -34.62 3.38 -6.93
CA PRO A 174 -34.95 2.46 -5.84
C PRO A 174 -33.74 2.04 -5.01
N MET A 175 -32.54 2.04 -5.58
CA MET A 175 -31.31 1.67 -4.86
C MET A 175 -30.87 2.69 -3.83
N ILE A 176 -31.39 3.93 -3.87
CA ILE A 176 -31.06 5.00 -2.93
C ILE A 176 -31.90 4.89 -1.64
N GLN A 177 -33.10 4.31 -1.74
CA GLN A 177 -34.04 4.25 -0.63
C GLN A 177 -33.48 3.50 0.59
N PRO A 178 -33.88 3.86 1.82
CA PRO A 178 -33.50 3.15 3.03
C PRO A 178 -33.84 1.65 2.95
N GLY A 179 -32.96 0.78 3.47
CA GLY A 179 -33.15 -0.68 3.47
C GLY A 179 -32.28 -1.44 2.45
N LYS A 180 -31.61 -0.73 1.52
CA LYS A 180 -30.59 -1.31 0.62
C LYS A 180 -29.18 -1.22 1.22
N PRO A 181 -28.18 -1.99 0.71
CA PRO A 181 -26.81 -1.93 1.22
C PRO A 181 -26.25 -0.50 1.19
N SER A 182 -25.62 -0.10 2.30
CA SER A 182 -25.18 1.30 2.51
C SER A 182 -24.16 1.78 1.47
N ASP A 183 -23.30 0.89 0.96
CA ASP A 183 -22.32 1.21 -0.08
C ASP A 183 -22.97 1.41 -1.45
N THR A 184 -23.91 0.56 -1.87
CA THR A 184 -24.70 0.71 -3.10
C THR A 184 -25.46 2.03 -3.11
N ARG A 185 -26.13 2.35 -2.00
CA ARG A 185 -26.85 3.62 -1.79
C ARG A 185 -25.93 4.83 -1.97
N ARG A 186 -24.76 4.81 -1.30
CA ARG A 186 -23.76 5.87 -1.41
C ARG A 186 -23.26 6.00 -2.85
N LEU A 187 -22.94 4.90 -3.52
CA LEU A 187 -22.44 4.92 -4.90
C LEU A 187 -23.48 5.45 -5.88
N ALA A 188 -24.76 5.07 -5.74
CA ALA A 188 -25.85 5.58 -6.59
C ALA A 188 -25.99 7.11 -6.46
N LEU A 189 -25.94 7.63 -5.23
CA LEU A 189 -25.96 9.07 -4.95
C LEU A 189 -24.73 9.80 -5.55
N VAL A 190 -23.54 9.20 -5.46
CA VAL A 190 -22.31 9.76 -6.05
C VAL A 190 -22.38 9.77 -7.57
N VAL A 191 -22.93 8.72 -8.19
CA VAL A 191 -23.13 8.65 -9.65
C VAL A 191 -24.11 9.73 -10.09
N ILE A 192 -25.28 9.84 -9.45
CA ILE A 192 -26.29 10.87 -9.78
C ILE A 192 -25.71 12.27 -9.62
N ARG A 193 -24.97 12.52 -8.53
CA ARG A 193 -24.25 13.79 -8.33
C ARG A 193 -23.31 14.10 -9.49
N THR A 194 -22.52 13.11 -9.90
CA THR A 194 -21.48 13.30 -10.92
C THR A 194 -22.08 13.55 -12.29
N VAL A 195 -23.08 12.77 -12.68
CA VAL A 195 -23.82 12.94 -13.95
C VAL A 195 -24.53 14.28 -13.96
N SER A 196 -25.25 14.62 -12.88
CA SER A 196 -25.95 15.91 -12.77
C SER A 196 -25.03 17.12 -12.87
N ARG A 197 -23.80 17.03 -12.33
CA ARG A 197 -22.82 18.12 -12.39
C ARG A 197 -22.22 18.30 -13.78
N LEU A 198 -21.97 17.20 -14.51
CA LEU A 198 -21.31 17.24 -15.82
C LEU A 198 -22.31 17.43 -16.98
N HIS A 199 -23.49 16.82 -16.85
CA HIS A 199 -24.55 16.78 -17.86
C HIS A 199 -25.93 17.05 -17.21
N PRO A 200 -26.21 18.30 -16.78
CA PRO A 200 -27.49 18.66 -16.17
C PRO A 200 -28.70 18.32 -17.07
N GLU A 201 -28.54 18.40 -18.39
CA GLU A 201 -29.55 18.09 -19.41
C GLU A 201 -30.08 16.66 -19.32
N LEU A 202 -29.26 15.70 -18.88
CA LEU A 202 -29.66 14.30 -18.75
C LEU A 202 -30.49 14.06 -17.48
N THR A 203 -30.28 14.84 -16.42
CA THR A 203 -30.90 14.60 -15.10
C THR A 203 -32.15 15.44 -14.86
N ARG A 204 -32.22 16.65 -15.44
CA ARG A 204 -33.36 17.58 -15.31
C ARG A 204 -34.71 16.97 -15.70
N PRO A 205 -34.84 16.20 -16.80
CA PRO A 205 -36.11 15.58 -17.17
C PRO A 205 -36.61 14.52 -16.17
N HIS A 206 -35.71 13.94 -15.37
CA HIS A 206 -35.99 12.84 -14.46
C HIS A 206 -36.06 13.29 -12.98
N LEU A 207 -36.18 14.60 -12.73
CA LEU A 207 -36.27 15.15 -11.37
C LEU A 207 -37.41 14.54 -10.54
N GLY A 208 -38.57 14.27 -11.16
CA GLY A 208 -39.71 13.64 -10.49
C GLY A 208 -39.40 12.27 -9.89
N LEU A 209 -38.49 11.51 -10.51
CA LEU A 209 -38.06 10.19 -10.05
C LEU A 209 -36.91 10.28 -9.03
N LEU A 210 -35.93 11.15 -9.30
CA LEU A 210 -34.68 11.20 -8.54
C LEU A 210 -34.80 12.00 -7.23
N ALA A 211 -35.54 13.11 -7.23
CA ALA A 211 -35.64 13.98 -6.06
C ALA A 211 -36.26 13.29 -4.83
N PRO A 212 -37.37 12.52 -4.94
CA PRO A 212 -37.95 11.83 -3.79
C PRO A 212 -36.97 10.80 -3.19
N ALA A 213 -36.25 10.08 -4.06
CA ALA A 213 -35.26 9.10 -3.64
C ALA A 213 -34.09 9.77 -2.90
N ILE A 214 -33.58 10.91 -3.37
CA ILE A 214 -32.52 11.67 -2.70
C ILE A 214 -33.01 12.21 -1.35
N PHE A 215 -34.20 12.81 -1.29
CA PHE A 215 -34.75 13.38 -0.05
C PHE A 215 -34.85 12.38 1.08
N SER A 216 -35.21 11.12 0.76
CA SER A 216 -35.27 10.03 1.73
C SER A 216 -33.93 9.75 2.44
N SER A 217 -32.81 10.10 1.79
CA SER A 217 -31.46 9.79 2.27
C SER A 217 -30.69 10.99 2.85
N VAL A 218 -31.25 12.20 2.80
CA VAL A 218 -30.58 13.39 3.38
C VAL A 218 -30.56 13.37 4.92
N ARG A 219 -31.54 12.72 5.54
CA ARG A 219 -31.61 12.56 7.01
C ARG A 219 -31.11 11.19 7.47
N ASP A 220 -30.32 10.51 6.64
CA ASP A 220 -29.82 9.18 6.96
C ASP A 220 -28.91 9.20 8.20
N THR A 221 -29.00 8.14 9.00
CA THR A 221 -28.14 7.90 10.17
C THR A 221 -26.70 7.55 9.75
N VAL A 222 -26.53 6.94 8.58
CA VAL A 222 -25.24 6.56 8.01
C VAL A 222 -24.59 7.80 7.38
N ILE A 223 -23.62 8.38 8.08
CA ILE A 223 -22.96 9.64 7.70
C ILE A 223 -22.46 9.65 6.24
N PRO A 224 -21.75 8.61 5.73
CA PRO A 224 -21.32 8.60 4.33
C PRO A 224 -22.45 8.71 3.30
N VAL A 225 -23.60 8.08 3.59
CA VAL A 225 -24.79 8.13 2.71
C VAL A 225 -25.44 9.51 2.80
N LYS A 226 -25.58 10.05 4.01
CA LYS A 226 -26.08 11.41 4.25
C LYS A 226 -25.28 12.45 3.48
N LEU A 227 -23.96 12.45 3.60
CA LEU A 227 -23.09 13.40 2.90
C LEU A 227 -23.18 13.25 1.38
N ALA A 228 -23.30 12.02 0.87
CA ALA A 228 -23.50 11.78 -0.56
C ALA A 228 -24.87 12.30 -1.04
N ALA A 229 -25.93 12.14 -0.23
CA ALA A 229 -27.27 12.62 -0.53
C ALA A 229 -27.35 14.14 -0.54
N GLU A 230 -26.73 14.80 0.44
CA GLU A 230 -26.61 16.26 0.50
C GLU A 230 -25.86 16.80 -0.73
N ALA A 231 -24.77 16.15 -1.14
CA ALA A 231 -24.02 16.57 -2.31
C ALA A 231 -24.78 16.33 -3.63
N ALA A 232 -25.53 15.23 -3.73
CA ALA A 232 -26.39 14.94 -4.89
C ALA A 232 -27.58 15.92 -4.98
N PHE A 233 -28.15 16.32 -3.84
CA PHE A 233 -29.17 17.35 -3.77
C PHE A 233 -28.66 18.68 -4.32
N LEU A 234 -27.47 19.12 -3.89
CA LEU A 234 -26.90 20.38 -4.34
C LEU A 234 -26.63 20.41 -5.86
N SER A 235 -26.16 19.29 -6.43
CA SER A 235 -25.92 19.20 -7.87
C SER A 235 -27.20 19.13 -8.69
N ILE A 236 -28.18 18.32 -8.28
CA ILE A 236 -29.40 18.08 -9.08
C ILE A 236 -30.27 19.34 -9.22
N PHE A 237 -30.25 20.20 -8.19
CA PHE A 237 -30.94 21.48 -8.20
C PHE A 237 -30.03 22.66 -8.57
N SER A 238 -28.77 22.41 -8.93
CA SER A 238 -27.79 23.45 -9.28
C SER A 238 -27.76 24.59 -8.26
N VAL A 239 -27.88 24.27 -6.96
CA VAL A 239 -28.14 25.26 -5.89
C VAL A 239 -27.01 26.29 -5.80
N VAL A 240 -25.79 25.86 -6.11
CA VAL A 240 -24.59 26.72 -6.09
C VAL A 240 -24.65 27.79 -7.19
N ASP A 241 -25.20 27.48 -8.36
CA ASP A 241 -25.17 28.35 -9.54
C ASP A 241 -26.47 29.13 -9.75
N SER A 242 -27.61 28.56 -9.36
CA SER A 242 -28.95 29.12 -9.62
C SER A 242 -29.73 29.45 -8.35
N GLU A 243 -29.07 29.51 -7.20
CA GLU A 243 -29.60 29.95 -5.89
C GLU A 243 -30.90 29.27 -5.42
N GLY A 244 -31.28 28.14 -6.01
CA GLY A 244 -32.52 27.43 -5.70
C GLY A 244 -33.65 27.60 -6.71
N ALA A 245 -33.51 28.39 -7.78
CA ALA A 245 -34.56 28.60 -8.78
C ALA A 245 -35.08 27.30 -9.41
N VAL A 246 -34.19 26.32 -9.63
CA VAL A 246 -34.57 24.99 -10.14
C VAL A 246 -35.35 24.19 -9.09
N PHE A 247 -34.99 24.34 -7.82
CA PHE A 247 -35.68 23.71 -6.69
C PHE A 247 -37.07 24.31 -6.49
N ASP A 248 -37.20 25.63 -6.54
CA ASP A 248 -38.48 26.33 -6.39
C ASP A 248 -39.43 25.99 -7.55
N LYS A 249 -38.92 25.94 -8.78
CA LYS A 249 -39.69 25.50 -9.96
C LYS A 249 -40.16 24.04 -9.84
N TYR A 250 -39.34 23.16 -9.28
CA TYR A 250 -39.73 21.78 -9.01
C TYR A 250 -40.80 21.69 -7.92
N MET A 251 -40.64 22.43 -6.81
CA MET A 251 -41.61 22.47 -5.70
C MET A 251 -42.96 23.08 -6.11
N ALA A 252 -42.98 24.01 -7.06
CA ALA A 252 -44.19 24.58 -7.63
C ALA A 252 -44.90 23.64 -8.64
N GLY A 253 -44.22 22.62 -9.15
CA GLY A 253 -44.75 21.66 -10.11
C GLY A 253 -44.80 20.23 -9.52
N PRO A 254 -44.04 19.25 -10.06
CA PRO A 254 -44.12 17.84 -9.62
C PRO A 254 -43.81 17.60 -8.13
N GLY A 255 -43.12 18.53 -7.46
CA GLY A 255 -42.82 18.44 -6.03
C GLY A 255 -44.01 18.79 -5.12
N ALA A 256 -45.06 19.43 -5.65
CA ALA A 256 -46.25 19.81 -4.87
C ALA A 256 -47.06 18.60 -4.38
N GLU A 257 -47.02 17.51 -5.15
CA GLU A 257 -47.72 16.24 -4.91
C GLU A 257 -47.03 15.33 -3.88
N LEU A 258 -45.83 15.72 -3.40
CA LEU A 258 -45.11 14.91 -2.41
C LEU A 258 -45.85 14.87 -1.05
N PRO A 259 -45.81 13.75 -0.30
CA PRO A 259 -46.41 13.67 1.03
C PRO A 259 -45.82 14.73 1.99
N PRO A 260 -46.57 15.23 2.99
CA PRO A 260 -46.12 16.31 3.88
C PRO A 260 -44.86 15.99 4.71
N GLY A 261 -44.48 14.71 4.88
CA GLY A 261 -43.22 14.31 5.53
C GLY A 261 -41.95 14.71 4.75
N PRO A 262 -41.86 14.42 3.44
CA PRO A 262 -40.80 14.89 2.55
C PRO A 262 -40.99 16.29 1.94
N LYS A 263 -41.99 17.09 2.32
CA LYS A 263 -42.11 18.49 1.84
C LYS A 263 -41.01 19.36 2.45
N TRP A 264 -39.98 19.64 1.67
CA TRP A 264 -38.92 20.58 2.01
C TRP A 264 -39.42 22.01 1.80
N THR A 265 -40.02 22.62 2.83
CA THR A 265 -40.51 24.00 2.74
C THR A 265 -39.41 25.06 2.86
N ASN A 266 -38.18 24.68 3.23
CA ASN A 266 -37.00 25.56 3.27
C ASN A 266 -35.71 24.73 3.14
N GLN A 267 -34.72 25.21 2.38
CA GLN A 267 -33.37 24.62 2.38
C GLN A 267 -32.82 24.53 3.81
N PRO A 268 -32.34 23.34 4.26
CA PRO A 268 -31.76 23.16 5.59
C PRO A 268 -30.65 24.18 5.88
N PRO A 269 -30.61 24.80 7.08
CA PRO A 269 -29.61 25.82 7.42
C PRO A 269 -28.16 25.35 7.22
N HIS A 270 -27.88 24.06 7.45
CA HIS A 270 -26.56 23.48 7.25
C HIS A 270 -26.18 23.35 5.77
N LEU A 271 -27.15 23.13 4.87
CA LEU A 271 -26.91 23.10 3.43
C LEU A 271 -26.65 24.50 2.87
N LYS A 272 -27.33 25.53 3.39
CA LYS A 272 -27.04 26.94 3.09
C LYS A 272 -25.62 27.33 3.54
N LEU A 273 -25.21 26.88 4.73
CA LEU A 273 -23.84 27.07 5.22
C LEU A 273 -22.82 26.34 4.32
N LEU A 274 -23.15 25.12 3.87
CA LEU A 274 -22.27 24.31 3.03
C LEU A 274 -22.09 24.91 1.62
N THR A 275 -23.16 25.44 1.02
CA THR A 275 -23.09 26.19 -0.24
C THR A 275 -22.26 27.46 -0.10
N GLU A 276 -22.42 28.19 1.00
CA GLU A 276 -21.61 29.38 1.30
C GLU A 276 -20.12 29.03 1.53
N ILE A 277 -19.82 27.90 2.19
CA ILE A 277 -18.45 27.40 2.37
C ILE A 277 -17.84 26.98 1.02
N ILE A 278 -18.58 26.27 0.17
CA ILE A 278 -18.11 25.85 -1.15
C ILE A 278 -17.82 27.08 -2.03
N ARG A 279 -18.70 28.09 -2.02
CA ARG A 279 -18.49 29.38 -2.69
C ARG A 279 -17.24 30.11 -2.20
N ARG A 280 -16.96 30.06 -0.89
CA ARG A 280 -15.71 30.60 -0.33
C ARG A 280 -14.46 29.83 -0.76
N GLN A 281 -14.57 28.53 -1.02
CA GLN A 281 -13.47 27.70 -1.54
C GLN A 281 -13.26 27.84 -3.04
N SER A 282 -14.30 28.12 -3.84
CA SER A 282 -14.12 28.42 -5.27
C SER A 282 -13.50 29.80 -5.50
N ASN A 283 -13.73 30.75 -4.59
CA ASN A 283 -13.12 32.07 -4.62
C ASN A 283 -11.73 32.14 -3.95
N SER A 284 -11.17 31.02 -3.47
CA SER A 284 -9.87 30.99 -2.79
C SER A 284 -8.68 30.88 -3.75
N ASN A 285 -8.59 31.82 -4.70
CA ASN A 285 -7.32 32.19 -5.33
C ASN A 285 -6.80 33.56 -4.85
N ASP A 286 -7.51 34.24 -3.95
CA ASP A 286 -6.98 35.43 -3.25
C ASP A 286 -6.65 35.09 -1.79
N GLU A 287 -5.36 35.16 -1.46
CA GLU A 287 -4.89 35.18 -0.08
C GLU A 287 -5.32 36.51 0.57
N HIS A 288 -6.36 36.44 1.40
CA HIS A 288 -6.54 37.37 2.51
C HIS A 288 -7.09 36.61 3.73
N HIS A 289 -6.25 36.48 4.75
CA HIS A 289 -6.68 36.09 6.09
C HIS A 289 -7.49 37.26 6.67
N PRO A 290 -8.79 37.13 7.00
CA PRO A 290 -9.46 38.18 7.73
C PRO A 290 -9.06 38.08 9.20
N PRO A 291 -8.61 39.18 9.83
CA PRO A 291 -8.46 39.22 11.27
C PRO A 291 -9.85 39.37 11.89
N ASN A 292 -10.13 38.58 12.94
CA ASN A 292 -11.21 38.80 13.90
C ASN A 292 -12.66 38.71 13.37
N ASP A 293 -13.26 37.52 13.44
CA ASP A 293 -14.72 37.40 13.52
C ASP A 293 -15.19 37.81 14.93
N ARG A 294 -15.32 39.12 15.15
CA ARG A 294 -15.87 39.75 16.36
C ARG A 294 -17.42 39.72 16.37
N ARG A 295 -18.03 38.58 16.05
CA ARG A 295 -19.50 38.39 16.13
C ARG A 295 -20.00 37.70 17.40
N HIS A 296 -19.14 37.62 18.42
CA HIS A 296 -19.52 37.32 19.80
C HIS A 296 -18.95 38.41 20.72
N ALA A 297 -19.49 39.62 20.61
CA ALA A 297 -19.32 40.66 21.62
C ALA A 297 -20.59 40.70 22.48
N ASP A 298 -20.38 40.71 23.80
CA ASP A 298 -21.33 41.05 24.86
C ASP A 298 -22.40 40.04 25.33
N ILE A 299 -21.95 38.83 25.68
CA ILE A 299 -22.51 38.13 26.85
C ILE A 299 -21.44 38.18 27.96
N LYS A 300 -21.78 38.78 29.11
CA LYS A 300 -20.92 38.89 30.29
C LYS A 300 -20.64 37.49 30.88
N MET A 301 -19.75 36.72 30.26
CA MET A 301 -19.38 35.38 30.72
C MET A 301 -18.46 35.44 31.95
N VAL A 302 -18.69 34.51 32.88
CA VAL A 302 -17.88 34.30 34.09
C VAL A 302 -16.41 33.99 33.73
N ASN A 303 -15.45 34.59 34.45
CA ASN A 303 -14.02 34.46 34.15
C ASN A 303 -13.37 33.26 34.86
N LEU A 304 -13.27 32.11 34.18
CA LEU A 304 -12.68 30.88 34.73
C LEU A 304 -11.14 30.75 34.53
N ARG A 305 -10.42 31.85 34.26
CA ARG A 305 -8.95 31.79 34.00
C ARG A 305 -8.17 31.27 35.21
N THR A 306 -8.58 31.64 36.42
CA THR A 306 -7.92 31.23 37.67
C THR A 306 -8.12 29.74 37.92
N GLN A 307 -9.35 29.25 37.78
CA GLN A 307 -9.74 27.85 37.92
C GLN A 307 -9.00 26.98 36.92
N LYS A 308 -8.93 27.41 35.64
CA LYS A 308 -8.16 26.72 34.60
C LYS A 308 -6.66 26.66 34.90
N ARG A 309 -6.09 27.71 35.52
CA ARG A 309 -4.68 27.73 35.97
C ARG A 309 -4.45 26.81 37.16
N LEU A 310 -5.35 26.83 38.15
CA LEU A 310 -5.27 25.96 39.33
C LEU A 310 -5.43 24.49 38.93
N ALA A 311 -6.41 24.16 38.10
CA ALA A 311 -6.63 22.83 37.56
C ALA A 311 -5.41 22.29 36.81
N ALA A 312 -4.76 23.11 35.98
CA ALA A 312 -3.52 22.73 35.30
C ALA A 312 -2.41 22.33 36.29
N SER A 313 -2.23 23.12 37.36
CA SER A 313 -1.24 22.84 38.42
C SER A 313 -1.60 21.61 39.26
N VAL A 314 -2.90 21.37 39.52
CA VAL A 314 -3.39 20.25 40.33
C VAL A 314 -3.31 18.93 39.56
N ILE A 315 -3.65 18.93 38.27
CA ILE A 315 -3.64 17.75 37.39
C ILE A 315 -2.21 17.43 36.87
N GLY A 316 -1.29 18.40 36.94
CA GLY A 316 0.06 18.25 36.39
C GLY A 316 0.08 18.27 34.85
N CYS A 317 -0.81 19.05 34.22
CA CYS A 317 -0.83 19.20 32.76
C CYS A 317 -0.92 20.67 32.34
N GLY A 318 -0.63 20.98 31.08
CA GLY A 318 -0.74 22.35 30.57
C GLY A 318 -2.21 22.81 30.45
N LYS A 319 -2.46 24.12 30.57
CA LYS A 319 -3.82 24.73 30.47
C LYS A 319 -4.61 24.30 29.22
N ARG A 320 -3.93 23.97 28.11
CA ARG A 320 -4.55 23.49 26.87
C ARG A 320 -5.24 22.12 27.01
N LYS A 321 -4.79 21.30 27.97
CA LYS A 321 -5.31 19.96 28.25
C LYS A 321 -6.36 19.93 29.37
N VAL A 322 -6.62 21.05 30.03
CA VAL A 322 -7.74 21.18 30.97
C VAL A 322 -9.02 21.47 30.18
N TRP A 323 -10.04 20.65 30.41
CA TRP A 323 -11.42 20.89 30.00
C TRP A 323 -12.23 21.24 31.26
N LEU A 324 -13.10 22.23 31.12
CA LEU A 324 -14.03 22.70 32.14
C LEU A 324 -15.42 22.52 31.55
N ASP A 325 -16.35 21.96 32.33
CA ASP A 325 -17.72 21.79 31.87
C ASP A 325 -18.39 23.14 31.59
N PRO A 326 -18.90 23.40 30.37
CA PRO A 326 -19.61 24.64 30.05
C PRO A 326 -21.02 24.73 30.67
N ASN A 327 -21.59 23.62 31.16
CA ASN A 327 -22.91 23.61 31.79
C ASN A 327 -22.82 24.00 33.28
N GLU A 328 -21.73 23.60 33.95
CA GLU A 328 -21.52 23.83 35.39
C GLU A 328 -20.57 25.00 35.69
N VAL A 329 -20.71 26.09 34.94
CA VAL A 329 -19.84 27.27 35.05
C VAL A 329 -19.93 27.93 36.43
N ASN A 330 -21.12 27.93 37.05
CA ASN A 330 -21.34 28.55 38.36
C ASN A 330 -20.64 27.78 39.49
N GLU A 331 -20.73 26.46 39.49
CA GLU A 331 -20.06 25.60 40.47
C GLU A 331 -18.54 25.70 40.36
N ILE A 332 -18.02 25.67 39.12
CA ILE A 332 -16.60 25.82 38.86
C ILE A 332 -16.11 27.20 39.28
N SER A 333 -16.88 28.27 39.05
CA SER A 333 -16.50 29.64 39.43
C SER A 333 -16.27 29.79 40.93
N ASN A 334 -17.08 29.12 41.76
CA ASN A 334 -16.98 29.19 43.22
C ASN A 334 -15.73 28.47 43.79
N ALA A 335 -15.05 27.65 42.99
CA ALA A 335 -13.87 26.90 43.43
C ALA A 335 -12.57 27.73 43.38
N ASN A 336 -12.23 28.36 44.51
CA ASN A 336 -11.05 29.23 44.64
C ASN A 336 -9.79 28.52 45.20
N SER A 337 -9.91 27.32 45.75
CA SER A 337 -8.80 26.57 46.37
C SER A 337 -8.33 25.39 45.51
N ARG A 338 -7.07 24.97 45.68
CA ARG A 338 -6.58 23.74 45.04
C ARG A 338 -7.32 22.50 45.53
N GLN A 339 -7.78 22.49 46.78
CA GLN A 339 -8.51 21.36 47.34
C GLN A 339 -9.90 21.20 46.71
N THR A 340 -10.62 22.32 46.51
CA THR A 340 -11.93 22.29 45.82
C THR A 340 -11.77 21.91 44.35
N ILE A 341 -10.71 22.38 43.68
CA ILE A 341 -10.38 21.96 42.31
C ILE A 341 -10.08 20.44 42.23
N ARG A 342 -9.42 19.84 43.23
CA ARG A 342 -9.24 18.37 43.28
C ARG A 342 -10.57 17.63 43.35
N LYS A 343 -11.51 18.15 44.14
CA LYS A 343 -12.87 17.61 44.25
C LYS A 343 -13.59 17.66 42.90
N LEU A 344 -13.59 18.83 42.24
CA LEU A 344 -14.19 18.98 40.89
C LEU A 344 -13.54 18.10 39.80
N VAL A 345 -12.26 17.77 39.94
CA VAL A 345 -11.58 16.81 39.05
C VAL A 345 -12.04 15.37 39.33
N SER A 346 -12.26 15.02 40.60
CA SER A 346 -12.80 13.72 41.00
C SER A 346 -14.25 13.55 40.56
N ASP A 347 -15.05 14.61 40.66
CA ASP A 347 -16.47 14.64 40.32
C ASP A 347 -16.70 14.69 38.78
N GLY A 348 -15.65 14.91 37.99
CA GLY A 348 -15.69 14.88 36.53
C GLY A 348 -16.03 16.21 35.86
N LEU A 349 -16.26 17.28 36.62
CA LEU A 349 -16.53 18.64 36.12
C LEU A 349 -15.29 19.29 35.48
N ILE A 350 -14.10 18.83 35.87
CA ILE A 350 -12.82 19.23 35.29
C ILE A 350 -12.08 17.99 34.79
N ILE A 351 -11.86 17.90 33.47
CA ILE A 351 -11.26 16.71 32.84
C ILE A 351 -9.91 17.04 32.21
N ARG A 352 -8.96 16.12 32.35
CA ARG A 352 -7.74 16.11 31.54
C ARG A 352 -8.04 15.57 30.15
N LYS A 353 -8.08 16.43 29.14
CA LYS A 353 -8.19 16.02 27.74
C LYS A 353 -7.03 15.10 27.37
N PRO A 354 -7.29 14.03 26.59
CA PRO A 354 -6.24 13.14 26.12
C PRO A 354 -5.22 13.91 25.27
N VAL A 355 -4.00 13.36 25.20
CA VAL A 355 -2.96 13.89 24.32
C VAL A 355 -3.42 13.72 22.88
N THR A 356 -3.15 14.72 22.05
CA THR A 356 -3.48 14.63 20.62
C THR A 356 -2.57 13.58 20.01
N MET A 357 -3.13 12.53 19.41
CA MET A 357 -2.35 11.38 18.97
C MET A 357 -1.38 11.77 17.84
N HIS A 358 -0.09 11.54 18.03
CA HIS A 358 0.90 11.58 16.96
C HIS A 358 1.31 10.16 16.57
N SER A 359 0.69 9.62 15.52
CA SER A 359 0.99 8.26 15.04
C SER A 359 2.39 8.14 14.48
N ARG A 360 3.11 7.09 14.91
CA ARG A 360 4.43 6.70 14.38
C ARG A 360 4.36 5.65 13.26
N ALA A 361 3.17 5.29 12.79
CA ALA A 361 2.98 4.21 11.80
C ALA A 361 3.80 4.46 10.52
N ARG A 362 3.64 5.64 9.90
CA ARG A 362 4.40 6.03 8.69
C ARG A 362 5.92 6.06 8.92
N ALA A 363 6.36 6.54 10.07
CA ALA A 363 7.78 6.55 10.43
C ALA A 363 8.36 5.12 10.58
N ARG A 364 7.58 4.20 11.17
CA ARG A 364 7.95 2.78 11.31
C ARG A 364 8.02 2.08 9.96
N GLU A 365 7.04 2.31 9.10
CA GLU A 365 7.00 1.78 7.74
C GLU A 365 8.21 2.27 6.92
N LEU A 366 8.50 3.57 6.94
CA LEU A 366 9.66 4.14 6.26
C LEU A 366 10.98 3.57 6.81
N ALA A 367 11.07 3.34 8.12
CA ALA A 367 12.24 2.71 8.73
C ALA A 367 12.41 1.25 8.30
N ALA A 368 11.31 0.49 8.17
CA ALA A 368 11.33 -0.87 7.65
C ALA A 368 11.76 -0.90 6.17
N ALA A 369 11.21 -0.01 5.34
CA ALA A 369 11.64 0.14 3.94
C ALA A 369 13.13 0.53 3.83
N ARG A 370 13.60 1.46 4.67
CA ARG A 370 15.02 1.86 4.75
C ARG A 370 15.93 0.71 5.20
N ARG A 371 15.46 -0.18 6.08
CA ARG A 371 16.21 -1.36 6.54
C ARG A 371 16.45 -2.35 5.39
N ILE A 372 15.45 -2.55 4.52
CA ILE A 372 15.54 -3.39 3.31
C ILE A 372 16.44 -2.73 2.24
N GLY A 373 16.73 -1.42 2.35
CA GLY A 373 17.65 -0.70 1.47
C GLY A 373 16.98 0.35 0.58
N ARG A 374 15.65 0.51 0.64
CA ARG A 374 14.93 1.57 -0.08
C ARG A 374 15.29 2.95 0.46
N HIS A 375 15.15 3.97 -0.39
CA HIS A 375 15.43 5.38 -0.04
C HIS A 375 16.88 5.67 0.42
N ARG A 376 17.88 4.91 -0.07
CA ARG A 376 19.32 5.11 0.24
C ARG A 376 20.19 5.52 -0.97
N GLY A 377 19.56 5.76 -2.13
CA GLY A 377 20.22 6.18 -3.38
C GLY A 377 20.92 7.54 -3.29
N LEU A 378 21.72 7.89 -4.30
CA LEU A 378 22.55 9.10 -4.32
C LEU A 378 21.73 10.38 -4.07
N GLY A 379 20.59 10.55 -4.75
CA GLY A 379 19.71 11.71 -4.58
C GLY A 379 19.02 11.84 -3.21
N LYS A 380 19.18 10.89 -2.29
CA LYS A 380 18.70 10.99 -0.89
C LYS A 380 19.84 11.24 0.10
N ARG A 381 21.09 11.38 -0.36
CA ARG A 381 22.26 11.64 0.48
C ARG A 381 22.53 13.13 0.48
N LYS A 382 22.50 13.76 1.67
CA LYS A 382 22.83 15.19 1.85
C LYS A 382 24.23 15.42 2.43
N GLY A 383 24.66 14.58 3.37
CA GLY A 383 26.00 14.64 3.97
C GLY A 383 27.05 13.82 3.23
N THR A 384 28.32 14.17 3.44
CA THR A 384 29.48 13.43 2.92
C THR A 384 29.52 11.99 3.43
N LYS A 385 30.30 11.12 2.78
CA LYS A 385 30.44 9.71 3.17
C LYS A 385 30.93 9.57 4.61
N ASP A 386 31.90 10.39 5.01
CA ASP A 386 32.52 10.34 6.33
C ASP A 386 31.57 10.86 7.42
N ALA A 387 30.81 11.94 7.16
CA ALA A 387 29.78 12.41 8.09
C ALA A 387 28.66 11.37 8.34
N ARG A 388 28.34 10.55 7.33
CA ARG A 388 27.31 9.50 7.44
C ARG A 388 27.80 8.24 8.15
N MET A 389 29.05 7.85 7.90
CA MET A 389 29.73 6.71 8.50
C MET A 389 31.23 6.99 8.55
N PRO A 390 31.75 7.49 9.69
CA PRO A 390 33.14 7.89 9.79
C PRO A 390 34.10 6.73 9.57
N SER A 391 35.17 6.98 8.83
CA SER A 391 36.18 5.99 8.47
C SER A 391 36.88 5.42 9.71
N GLN A 392 37.08 6.24 10.73
CA GLN A 392 37.61 5.82 12.03
C GLN A 392 36.70 4.79 12.73
N VAL A 393 35.38 4.96 12.68
CA VAL A 393 34.42 4.00 13.27
C VAL A 393 34.48 2.66 12.55
N LEU A 394 34.60 2.66 11.21
CA LEU A 394 34.75 1.43 10.43
C LEU A 394 36.07 0.71 10.76
N TRP A 395 37.18 1.46 10.87
CA TRP A 395 38.48 0.90 11.26
C TRP A 395 38.45 0.31 12.67
N MET A 396 37.89 1.03 13.65
CA MET A 396 37.76 0.56 15.03
C MET A 396 36.92 -0.73 15.11
N ARG A 397 35.77 -0.78 14.43
CA ARG A 397 34.92 -1.99 14.38
C ARG A 397 35.69 -3.17 13.79
N ARG A 398 36.39 -2.96 12.66
CA ARG A 398 37.19 -4.00 12.02
C ARG A 398 38.30 -4.51 12.94
N GLN A 399 39.12 -3.62 13.49
CA GLN A 399 40.22 -3.97 14.39
C GLN A 399 39.73 -4.73 15.63
N ARG A 400 38.65 -4.28 16.27
CA ARG A 400 38.07 -4.96 17.43
C ARG A 400 37.56 -6.37 17.08
N VAL A 401 36.95 -6.55 15.92
CA VAL A 401 36.48 -7.87 15.45
C VAL A 401 37.65 -8.82 15.20
N LEU A 402 38.70 -8.37 14.52
CA LEU A 402 39.89 -9.19 14.25
C LEU A 402 40.62 -9.58 15.53
N ARG A 403 40.89 -8.61 16.42
CA ARG A 403 41.59 -8.86 17.69
C ARG A 403 40.80 -9.76 18.63
N ARG A 404 39.48 -9.57 18.74
CA ARG A 404 38.62 -10.45 19.55
C ARG A 404 38.65 -11.90 19.06
N LEU A 405 38.69 -12.10 17.74
CA LEU A 405 38.82 -13.44 17.15
C LEU A 405 40.17 -14.08 17.52
N LEU A 406 41.28 -13.34 17.38
CA LEU A 406 42.62 -13.82 17.73
C LEU A 406 42.71 -14.22 19.20
N VAL A 407 42.19 -13.39 20.11
CA VAL A 407 42.16 -13.69 21.55
C VAL A 407 41.36 -14.97 21.81
N LYS A 408 40.17 -15.11 21.20
CA LYS A 408 39.35 -16.32 21.32
C LYS A 408 40.08 -17.57 20.81
N TYR A 409 40.77 -17.48 19.66
CA TYR A 409 41.47 -18.63 19.07
C TYR A 409 42.69 -19.05 19.88
N ARG A 410 43.40 -18.08 20.48
CA ARG A 410 44.51 -18.35 21.40
C ARG A 410 44.02 -19.05 22.66
N ALA A 411 42.96 -18.54 23.28
CA ALA A 411 42.36 -19.16 24.48
C ALA A 411 41.86 -20.58 24.22
N ALA A 412 41.32 -20.83 23.02
CA ALA A 412 40.89 -22.17 22.59
C ALA A 412 42.03 -23.09 22.11
N GLY A 413 43.29 -22.67 22.18
CA GLY A 413 44.45 -23.45 21.72
C GLY A 413 44.51 -23.68 20.20
N LYS A 414 43.68 -23.00 19.41
CA LYS A 414 43.68 -23.15 17.94
C LYS A 414 44.91 -22.54 17.29
N ILE A 415 45.50 -21.52 17.94
CA ILE A 415 46.74 -20.85 17.54
C ILE A 415 47.66 -20.75 18.76
N ASP A 416 48.97 -20.75 18.54
CA ASP A 416 49.97 -20.55 19.57
C ASP A 416 50.22 -19.05 19.85
N LYS A 417 50.98 -18.75 20.91
CA LYS A 417 51.32 -17.36 21.28
C LYS A 417 52.13 -16.63 20.21
N HIS A 418 52.94 -17.37 19.45
CA HIS A 418 53.83 -16.82 18.41
C HIS A 418 53.03 -16.38 17.19
N LEU A 419 52.22 -17.29 16.62
CA LEU A 419 51.33 -16.96 15.51
C LEU A 419 50.29 -15.91 15.91
N TYR A 420 49.83 -15.90 17.17
CA TYR A 420 48.98 -14.82 17.68
C TYR A 420 49.66 -13.44 17.58
N HIS A 421 50.91 -13.31 18.00
CA HIS A 421 51.62 -12.02 18.03
C HIS A 421 51.86 -11.49 16.61
N GLU A 422 52.27 -12.36 15.69
CA GLU A 422 52.44 -12.04 14.28
C GLU A 422 51.12 -11.55 13.66
N LEU A 423 50.04 -12.33 13.81
CA LEU A 423 48.73 -12.00 13.27
C LEU A 423 48.13 -10.73 13.90
N TYR A 424 48.50 -10.41 15.15
CA TYR A 424 48.07 -9.18 15.82
C TYR A 424 48.65 -7.94 15.14
N HIS A 425 49.95 -7.96 14.80
CA HIS A 425 50.61 -6.87 14.08
C HIS A 425 50.17 -6.78 12.63
N LEU A 426 50.03 -7.91 11.92
CA LEU A 426 49.47 -7.94 10.57
C LEU A 426 48.02 -7.41 10.52
N SER A 427 47.23 -7.68 11.56
CA SER A 427 45.88 -7.10 11.70
C SER A 427 45.95 -5.58 11.86
N LYS A 428 46.89 -5.04 12.65
CA LYS A 428 47.12 -3.59 12.79
C LYS A 428 47.58 -2.99 11.45
N GLY A 429 48.42 -3.69 10.70
CA GLY A 429 48.97 -3.32 9.39
C GLY A 429 47.99 -3.38 8.21
N ASN A 430 46.70 -3.66 8.44
CA ASN A 430 45.65 -3.67 7.40
C ASN A 430 45.82 -4.77 6.31
N THR A 431 46.57 -5.83 6.61
CA THR A 431 46.69 -7.03 5.77
C THR A 431 45.33 -7.72 5.61
N PHE A 432 44.54 -7.78 6.69
CA PHE A 432 43.23 -8.44 6.68
C PHE A 432 42.07 -7.45 6.53
N LYS A 433 41.31 -7.56 5.44
CA LYS A 433 40.16 -6.66 5.16
C LYS A 433 38.90 -6.99 5.97
N HIS A 434 38.70 -8.25 6.34
CA HIS A 434 37.56 -8.71 7.13
C HIS A 434 37.89 -10.03 7.84
N LYS A 435 37.04 -10.44 8.79
CA LYS A 435 37.21 -11.64 9.62
C LYS A 435 37.52 -12.90 8.81
N ARG A 436 36.84 -13.10 7.69
CA ARG A 436 37.02 -14.29 6.83
C ARG A 436 38.46 -14.43 6.29
N ALA A 437 39.07 -13.34 5.80
CA ALA A 437 40.43 -13.35 5.27
C ALA A 437 41.45 -13.74 6.35
N LEU A 438 41.25 -13.27 7.59
CA LEU A 438 42.09 -13.68 8.71
C LEU A 438 41.94 -15.18 9.02
N VAL A 439 40.71 -15.71 9.01
CA VAL A 439 40.48 -17.15 9.25
C VAL A 439 41.10 -18.00 8.15
N GLU A 440 40.93 -17.62 6.89
CA GLU A 440 41.54 -18.30 5.74
C GLU A 440 43.08 -18.30 5.85
N HIS A 441 43.68 -17.17 6.23
CA HIS A 441 45.12 -17.08 6.47
C HIS A 441 45.59 -17.99 7.61
N ILE A 442 44.85 -18.05 8.72
CA ILE A 442 45.16 -18.95 9.84
C ILE A 442 45.11 -20.41 9.39
N HIS A 443 44.09 -20.80 8.63
CA HIS A 443 43.97 -22.17 8.14
C HIS A 443 45.12 -22.54 7.22
N LYS A 444 45.49 -21.63 6.30
CA LYS A 444 46.64 -21.81 5.40
C LYS A 444 47.95 -21.95 6.20
N ALA A 445 48.24 -21.02 7.10
CA ALA A 445 49.45 -21.02 7.92
C ALA A 445 49.54 -22.27 8.81
N LYS A 446 48.42 -22.75 9.35
CA LYS A 446 48.38 -24.01 10.12
C LYS A 446 48.65 -25.22 9.26
N ALA A 447 48.09 -25.28 8.06
CA ALA A 447 48.32 -26.39 7.13
C ALA A 447 49.79 -26.44 6.69
N GLU A 448 50.42 -25.28 6.45
CA GLU A 448 51.84 -25.17 6.14
C GLU A 448 52.71 -25.65 7.31
N LYS A 449 52.49 -25.13 8.53
CA LYS A 449 53.22 -25.56 9.73
C LYS A 449 53.05 -27.04 10.03
N GLN A 450 51.87 -27.61 9.76
CA GLN A 450 51.63 -29.05 9.93
C GLN A 450 52.42 -29.88 8.91
N ARG A 451 52.49 -29.45 7.65
CA ARG A 451 53.29 -30.12 6.61
C ARG A 451 54.78 -30.09 6.94
N GLU A 452 55.30 -28.95 7.38
CA GLU A 452 56.68 -28.80 7.84
C GLU A 452 56.99 -29.72 9.02
N ARG A 453 56.05 -29.82 9.97
CA ARG A 453 56.21 -30.71 11.14
C ARG A 453 56.31 -32.17 10.73
N ILE A 454 55.40 -32.64 9.87
CA ILE A 454 55.39 -34.03 9.39
C ILE A 454 56.71 -34.35 8.67
N LEU A 455 57.17 -33.45 7.78
CA LEU A 455 58.42 -33.64 7.06
C LEU A 455 59.63 -33.68 8.01
N LYS A 456 59.64 -32.83 9.03
CA LYS A 456 60.69 -32.83 10.06
C LYS A 456 60.68 -34.11 10.90
N GLU A 457 59.51 -34.54 11.36
CA GLU A 457 59.33 -35.80 12.11
C GLU A 457 59.81 -37.01 11.28
N GLU A 458 59.51 -37.04 9.98
CA GLU A 458 59.98 -38.09 9.07
C GLU A 458 61.52 -38.10 8.94
N MET A 459 62.12 -36.92 8.76
CA MET A 459 63.57 -36.78 8.64
C MET A 459 64.30 -37.13 9.94
N ASP A 460 63.76 -36.70 11.08
CA ASP A 460 64.32 -37.02 12.40
C ASP A 460 64.18 -38.52 12.71
N ALA A 461 63.07 -39.15 12.32
CA ALA A 461 62.90 -40.60 12.42
C ALA A 461 63.92 -41.37 11.56
N LYS A 462 64.19 -40.92 10.32
CA LYS A 462 65.25 -41.48 9.47
C LYS A 462 66.62 -41.34 10.13
N ARG A 463 66.95 -40.14 10.65
CA ARG A 463 68.21 -39.89 11.37
C ARG A 463 68.35 -40.78 12.61
N ALA A 464 67.30 -40.91 13.41
CA ALA A 464 67.29 -41.77 14.59
C ALA A 464 67.47 -43.25 14.23
N LYS A 465 66.82 -43.73 13.16
CA LYS A 465 67.00 -45.11 12.67
C LYS A 465 68.44 -45.36 12.21
N THR A 466 69.04 -44.42 11.47
CA THR A 466 70.45 -44.53 11.04
C THR A 466 71.40 -44.48 12.23
N LYS A 467 71.16 -43.61 13.22
CA LYS A 467 71.95 -43.51 14.44
C LYS A 467 71.89 -44.81 15.25
N ALA A 468 70.69 -45.35 15.50
CA ALA A 468 70.51 -46.62 16.21
C ALA A 468 71.15 -47.80 15.47
N ALA A 469 71.09 -47.83 14.14
CA ALA A 469 71.77 -48.86 13.35
C ALA A 469 73.30 -48.76 13.47
N ARG A 470 73.85 -47.53 13.51
CA ARG A 470 75.28 -47.29 13.73
C ARG A 470 75.72 -47.71 15.14
N GLU A 471 74.96 -47.38 16.17
CA GLU A 471 75.20 -47.78 17.56
C GLU A 471 75.18 -49.31 17.71
N ARG A 472 74.14 -50.00 17.21
CA ARG A 472 74.07 -51.48 17.20
C ARG A 472 75.20 -52.15 16.43
N ARG A 473 75.74 -51.50 15.40
CA ARG A 473 76.91 -52.00 14.66
C ARG A 473 78.17 -51.84 15.51
N LEU A 474 78.33 -50.70 16.17
CA LEU A 474 79.44 -50.44 17.07
C LEU A 474 79.45 -51.43 18.24
N GLU A 475 78.29 -51.62 18.88
CA GLU A 475 78.07 -52.59 19.97
C GLU A 475 78.43 -54.02 19.54
N ARG A 476 78.05 -54.43 18.33
CA ARG A 476 78.43 -55.73 17.77
C ARG A 476 79.93 -55.88 17.55
N ILE A 477 80.59 -54.82 17.07
CA ILE A 477 82.04 -54.81 16.86
C ILE A 477 82.77 -54.87 18.21
N THR A 478 82.34 -54.09 19.21
CA THR A 478 82.92 -54.11 20.55
C THR A 478 82.70 -55.45 21.25
N ALA A 479 81.49 -56.02 21.16
CA ALA A 479 81.20 -57.35 21.72
C ALA A 479 82.07 -58.43 21.06
N LYS A 480 82.22 -58.40 19.72
CA LYS A 480 83.11 -59.34 19.01
C LYS A 480 84.58 -59.16 19.42
N ARG A 481 85.04 -57.92 19.59
CA ARG A 481 86.41 -57.62 20.04
C ARG A 481 86.66 -58.11 21.47
N ASN A 482 85.69 -57.94 22.37
CA ASN A 482 85.80 -58.40 23.75
C ASN A 482 85.81 -59.94 23.82
N ALA A 483 84.92 -60.62 23.08
CA ALA A 483 84.90 -62.08 23.01
C ALA A 483 86.23 -62.66 22.47
N ALA A 484 86.78 -62.05 21.41
CA ALA A 484 88.10 -62.46 20.89
C ALA A 484 89.25 -62.21 21.88
N ALA A 485 89.15 -61.18 22.72
CA ALA A 485 90.13 -60.94 23.78
C ALA A 485 89.99 -61.96 24.93
N GLU A 486 88.77 -62.38 25.26
CA GLU A 486 88.50 -63.43 26.25
C GLU A 486 89.02 -64.81 25.77
N GLU A 487 88.78 -65.17 24.51
CA GLU A 487 89.33 -66.39 23.89
C GLU A 487 90.86 -66.40 23.92
N ALA A 488 91.51 -65.27 23.62
CA ALA A 488 92.98 -65.14 23.66
C ALA A 488 93.59 -65.14 25.08
N THR A 489 92.78 -65.03 26.13
CA THR A 489 93.22 -65.18 27.53
C THR A 489 92.97 -66.58 28.10
N GLN A 490 92.24 -67.45 27.37
CA GLN A 490 91.98 -68.83 27.77
C GLN A 490 92.93 -69.84 27.10
N GLU A 491 93.61 -69.44 26.02
CA GLU A 491 94.84 -70.08 25.51
C GLU A 491 96.08 -69.54 26.24
#